data_AF-A0A938CIM8-F1
#
_entry.id   AF-A0A938CIM8-F1
#
_cell.length_a   1.000
_cell.length_b   1.000
_cell.length_c   1.000
_cell.angle_alpha   90.00
_cell.angle_beta   90.00
_cell.angle_gamma   90.00
#
_symmetry.space_group_name_H-M   'P 1'
#
loop_
_entity.id
_entity.type
_entity.pdbx_description
1 polymer ?
#
loop_
_entity_poly.entity_id
_entity_poly.type
_entity_poly.pdbx_seq_one_letter_code
_entity_poly.pdbx_strand_id
1 'polypeptide(L)'
;MYRTGFAAAGLAAVLLSMVPMAKPAQAQTAQQPVREITEIASEVYRFRNNFHYSVFAVTPEGVIATDPIDADAAKWLKDEIAKGFGKPIKYLIYSHDHRDHISGG
;
A
#
# COMPACT_ATOMS: atom_id res chain seq x y z
N MET A 1 -62.10 -56.18 23.55
CA MET A 1 -62.40 -54.76 23.25
C MET A 1 -61.32 -53.90 23.89
N TYR A 2 -60.68 -53.06 23.07
CA TYR A 2 -59.49 -52.25 23.33
C TYR A 2 -59.63 -51.26 24.51
N ARG A 3 -58.64 -51.21 25.41
CA ARG A 3 -58.32 -50.04 26.27
C ARG A 3 -56.80 -49.99 26.48
N THR A 4 -56.04 -49.42 25.52
CA THR A 4 -55.44 -48.06 25.59
C THR A 4 -54.61 -47.81 26.85
N GLY A 5 -53.29 -47.87 26.69
CA GLY A 5 -52.32 -47.44 27.69
C GLY A 5 -51.95 -45.97 27.58
N PHE A 6 -51.17 -45.50 28.54
CA PHE A 6 -50.39 -44.27 28.46
C PHE A 6 -49.05 -44.51 29.17
N ALA A 7 -47.99 -44.67 28.38
CA ALA A 7 -46.63 -44.47 28.85
C ALA A 7 -46.31 -42.99 28.63
N ALA A 8 -46.09 -42.24 29.71
CA ALA A 8 -45.59 -40.88 29.65
C ALA A 8 -44.12 -40.93 29.21
N ALA A 9 -43.85 -40.72 27.92
CA ALA A 9 -42.51 -40.53 27.40
C ALA A 9 -42.17 -39.03 27.42
N GLY A 10 -41.05 -38.70 28.06
CA GLY A 10 -40.66 -37.35 28.45
C GLY A 10 -40.41 -36.39 27.30
N LEU A 11 -40.69 -35.11 27.56
CA LEU A 11 -40.16 -33.99 26.79
C LEU A 11 -38.65 -33.87 27.04
N ALA A 12 -37.84 -34.20 26.04
CA ALA A 12 -36.48 -33.70 25.94
C ALA A 12 -36.45 -32.65 24.83
N ALA A 13 -36.62 -31.38 25.19
CA ALA A 13 -36.40 -30.27 24.29
C ALA A 13 -34.89 -30.10 24.07
N VAL A 14 -34.37 -30.58 22.94
CA VAL A 14 -32.99 -30.31 22.51
C VAL A 14 -32.98 -28.93 21.85
N LEU A 15 -32.70 -27.89 22.63
CA LEU A 15 -32.37 -26.56 22.12
C LEU A 15 -30.94 -26.60 21.58
N LEU A 16 -30.79 -26.82 20.27
CA LEU A 16 -29.51 -26.74 19.57
C LEU A 16 -29.11 -25.26 19.44
N SER A 17 -28.34 -24.75 20.40
CA SER A 17 -27.78 -23.39 20.35
C SER A 17 -26.77 -23.26 19.21
N MET A 18 -27.14 -22.58 18.13
CA MET A 18 -26.20 -22.19 17.08
C MET A 18 -25.34 -21.02 17.57
N VAL A 19 -24.11 -21.31 17.98
CA VAL A 19 -23.11 -20.29 18.31
C VAL A 19 -22.45 -19.85 17.01
N PRO A 20 -22.54 -18.57 16.59
CA PRO A 20 -21.84 -18.11 15.41
C PRO A 20 -20.33 -18.12 15.69
N MET A 21 -19.60 -18.97 14.98
CA MET A 21 -18.15 -19.02 15.04
C MET A 21 -17.60 -17.80 14.27
N ALA A 22 -17.37 -16.70 14.98
CA ALA A 22 -16.74 -15.52 14.40
C ALA A 22 -15.28 -15.88 14.01
N LYS A 23 -14.99 -15.90 12.71
CA LYS A 23 -13.61 -16.03 12.24
C LYS A 23 -12.85 -14.74 12.58
N PRO A 24 -11.63 -14.82 13.14
CA PRO A 24 -10.83 -13.63 13.36
C PRO A 24 -10.55 -12.96 12.00
N ALA A 25 -10.81 -11.66 11.92
CA ALA A 25 -10.41 -10.86 10.77
C ALA A 25 -8.87 -10.79 10.76
N GLN A 26 -8.25 -11.50 9.83
CA GLN A 26 -6.81 -11.41 9.62
C GLN A 26 -6.52 -10.09 8.90
N ALA A 27 -5.79 -9.20 9.57
CA ALA A 27 -5.35 -7.95 8.96
C ALA A 27 -4.50 -8.27 7.72
N GLN A 28 -4.87 -7.70 6.57
CA GLN A 28 -4.04 -7.78 5.37
C GLN A 28 -2.79 -6.95 5.61
N THR A 29 -1.62 -7.60 5.63
CA THR A 29 -0.35 -6.87 5.59
C THR A 29 -0.24 -6.15 4.26
N ALA A 30 -0.17 -4.83 4.30
CA ALA A 30 0.11 -4.04 3.11
C ALA A 30 1.44 -4.53 2.50
N GLN A 31 1.42 -4.85 1.21
CA GLN A 31 2.64 -5.20 0.49
C GLN A 31 3.54 -3.97 0.42
N GLN A 32 4.85 -4.18 0.61
CA GLN A 32 5.82 -3.11 0.42
C GLN A 32 5.76 -2.62 -1.03
N PRO A 33 5.86 -1.30 -1.27
CA PRO A 33 5.79 -0.75 -2.61
C PRO A 33 6.98 -1.23 -3.45
N VAL A 34 6.74 -1.52 -4.71
CA VAL A 34 7.81 -1.82 -5.68
C VAL A 34 8.41 -0.51 -6.13
N ARG A 35 9.71 -0.31 -5.87
CA ARG A 35 10.44 0.91 -6.22
C ARG A 35 11.68 0.61 -7.04
N GLU A 36 11.96 1.48 -7.99
CA GLU A 36 13.07 1.33 -8.93
C GLU A 36 13.58 2.71 -9.36
N ILE A 37 14.89 2.81 -9.56
CA ILE A 37 15.54 3.90 -10.29
C ILE A 37 16.22 3.29 -11.52
N THR A 38 15.83 3.74 -12.70
CA THR A 38 16.45 3.32 -13.97
C THR A 38 17.09 4.53 -14.64
N GLU A 39 18.36 4.44 -15.04
CA GLU A 39 18.94 5.44 -15.94
C GLU A 39 18.30 5.31 -17.33
N ILE A 40 17.77 6.41 -17.86
CA ILE A 40 17.11 6.44 -19.19
C ILE A 40 17.86 7.33 -20.20
N ALA A 41 18.73 8.20 -19.72
CA ALA A 41 19.75 8.94 -20.46
C ALA A 41 20.86 9.37 -19.49
N SER A 42 22.00 9.85 -19.98
CA SER A 42 23.24 10.07 -19.20
C SER A 42 23.09 10.74 -17.84
N GLU A 43 22.15 11.68 -17.70
CA GLU A 43 21.90 12.42 -16.46
C GLU A 43 20.44 12.33 -16.01
N VAL A 44 19.60 11.58 -16.73
CA VAL A 44 18.16 11.49 -16.52
C VAL A 44 17.78 10.09 -16.06
N TYR A 45 17.11 10.03 -14.93
CA TYR A 45 16.72 8.81 -14.28
C TYR A 45 15.20 8.77 -14.14
N ARG A 46 14.61 7.59 -14.36
CA ARG A 46 13.21 7.32 -14.06
C ARG A 46 13.10 6.78 -12.65
N PHE A 47 12.21 7.37 -11.86
CA PHE A 47 11.76 6.84 -10.59
C PHE A 47 10.42 6.12 -10.78
N ARG A 48 10.27 4.93 -10.20
CA ARG A 48 9.03 4.17 -10.14
C ARG A 48 8.58 3.97 -8.69
N ASN A 49 7.30 4.18 -8.42
CA ASN A 49 6.61 3.73 -7.21
C ASN A 49 5.31 3.01 -7.60
N ASN A 50 5.33 1.67 -7.55
CA ASN A 50 4.27 0.80 -8.06
C ASN A 50 3.97 1.05 -9.54
N PHE A 51 2.86 1.73 -9.85
CA PHE A 51 2.44 2.06 -11.22
C PHE A 51 2.61 3.55 -11.56
N HIS A 52 3.07 4.37 -10.61
CA HIS A 52 3.38 5.78 -10.82
C HIS A 52 4.86 5.94 -11.16
N TYR A 53 5.13 6.87 -12.06
CA TYR A 53 6.47 7.15 -12.55
C TYR A 53 6.73 8.65 -12.53
N SER A 54 7.97 9.02 -12.26
CA SER A 54 8.48 10.36 -12.44
C SER A 54 9.93 10.32 -12.95
N VAL A 55 10.52 11.48 -13.17
CA VAL A 55 11.92 11.59 -13.58
C VAL A 55 12.68 12.53 -12.66
N PHE A 56 13.99 12.35 -12.58
CA PHE A 56 14.88 13.35 -12.03
C PHE A 56 16.14 13.45 -12.87
N ALA A 57 16.75 14.63 -12.86
CA ALA A 57 18.00 14.92 -13.54
C ALA A 57 19.10 15.26 -12.53
N VAL A 58 20.28 14.67 -12.71
CA VAL A 58 21.45 14.89 -11.85
C VAL A 58 22.44 15.79 -12.56
N THR A 59 22.60 17.02 -12.06
CA THR A 59 23.54 18.01 -12.64
C THR A 59 24.72 18.25 -11.71
N PRO A 60 25.80 18.93 -12.15
CA PRO A 60 26.87 19.35 -11.24
C PRO A 60 26.37 20.20 -10.06
N GLU A 61 25.35 21.04 -10.27
CA GLU A 61 24.85 22.01 -9.29
C GLU A 61 23.81 21.45 -8.30
N GLY A 62 23.22 20.29 -8.59
CA GLY A 62 22.15 19.70 -7.81
C GLY A 62 21.22 18.81 -8.64
N VAL A 63 20.19 18.30 -7.98
CA VAL A 63 19.17 17.46 -8.60
C VAL A 63 17.89 18.26 -8.87
N ILE A 64 17.32 18.05 -10.05
CA ILE A 64 15.97 18.49 -10.42
C ILE A 64 15.09 17.25 -10.34
N ALA A 65 14.13 17.23 -9.41
CA ALA A 65 13.18 16.14 -9.26
C ALA A 65 11.81 16.53 -9.82
N THR A 66 11.02 15.54 -10.24
CA THR A 66 9.62 15.75 -10.62
C THR A 66 8.70 14.81 -9.86
N ASP A 67 7.44 15.22 -9.69
CA ASP A 67 6.32 14.44 -9.15
C ASP A 67 6.69 13.51 -7.98
N PRO A 68 6.65 14.00 -6.73
CA PRO A 68 7.11 13.24 -5.57
C PRO A 68 6.14 12.11 -5.14
N ILE A 69 4.99 11.97 -5.80
CA ILE A 69 3.97 10.93 -5.65
C ILE A 69 3.27 10.99 -4.28
N ASP A 70 3.94 10.51 -3.23
CA ASP A 70 3.46 10.50 -1.85
C ASP A 70 4.65 10.68 -0.88
N ALA A 71 4.35 10.97 0.39
CA ALA A 71 5.39 11.27 1.38
C ALA A 71 6.41 10.13 1.60
N ASP A 72 5.98 8.86 1.51
CA ASP A 72 6.87 7.72 1.72
C ASP A 72 7.75 7.48 0.48
N ALA A 73 7.17 7.61 -0.71
CA ALA A 73 7.87 7.59 -1.99
C ALA A 73 8.91 8.72 -2.08
N ALA A 74 8.53 9.96 -1.72
CA ALA A 74 9.41 11.11 -1.73
C ALA A 74 10.59 10.96 -0.76
N LYS A 75 10.32 10.46 0.45
CA LYS A 75 11.37 10.16 1.43
C LYS A 75 12.36 9.12 0.88
N TRP A 76 11.83 8.02 0.35
CA TRP A 76 12.66 6.96 -0.23
C TRP A 76 13.52 7.46 -1.38
N LEU A 77 12.93 8.23 -2.31
CA LEU A 77 13.66 8.79 -3.45
C LEU A 77 14.75 9.76 -2.99
N LYS A 78 14.47 10.61 -2.00
CA LYS A 78 15.45 11.55 -1.43
C LYS A 78 16.64 10.82 -0.80
N ASP A 79 16.38 9.73 -0.09
CA ASP A 79 17.42 8.91 0.53
C ASP A 79 18.30 8.22 -0.54
N GLU A 80 17.69 7.65 -1.58
CA GLU A 80 18.43 7.02 -2.69
C GLU A 80 19.21 8.06 -3.51
N ILE A 81 18.68 9.26 -3.74
CA ILE A 81 19.41 10.34 -4.40
C ILE A 81 20.64 10.75 -3.58
N ALA A 82 20.47 10.92 -2.27
CA ALA A 82 21.57 11.28 -1.37
C ALA A 82 22.66 10.20 -1.37
N LYS A 83 22.27 8.93 -1.34
CA LYS A 83 23.18 7.78 -1.35
C LYS A 83 23.89 7.57 -2.69
N GLY A 84 23.17 7.69 -3.80
CA GLY A 84 23.68 7.39 -5.14
C GLY A 84 24.49 8.54 -5.76
N PHE A 85 24.08 9.79 -5.50
CA PHE A 85 24.65 10.95 -6.20
C PHE A 85 25.31 11.96 -5.27
N GLY A 86 24.98 11.99 -3.97
CA GLY A 86 25.58 12.92 -3.01
C GLY A 86 25.29 14.40 -3.30
N LYS A 87 24.19 14.69 -4.03
CA LYS A 87 23.81 16.05 -4.43
C LYS A 87 22.48 16.46 -3.80
N PRO A 88 22.31 17.75 -3.43
CA PRO A 88 21.04 18.24 -2.93
C PRO A 88 20.00 18.31 -4.05
N ILE A 89 18.74 18.01 -3.73
CA ILE A 89 17.60 18.35 -4.58
C ILE A 89 17.39 19.87 -4.48
N LYS A 90 17.49 20.58 -5.61
CA LYS A 90 17.34 22.05 -5.66
C LYS A 90 16.01 22.50 -6.23
N TYR A 91 15.43 21.70 -7.10
CA TYR A 91 14.17 22.01 -7.76
C TYR A 91 13.24 20.80 -7.69
N LEU A 92 11.97 21.09 -7.45
CA LEU A 92 10.88 20.15 -7.59
C LEU A 92 9.88 20.72 -8.59
N ILE A 93 9.59 19.95 -9.64
CA ILE A 93 8.72 20.37 -10.73
C ILE A 93 7.52 19.42 -10.78
N TYR A 94 6.32 19.98 -10.81
CA TYR A 94 5.08 19.23 -10.88
C TYR A 94 4.59 19.15 -12.33
N SER A 95 4.19 17.96 -12.77
CA SER A 95 3.62 17.75 -14.11
C SER A 95 2.16 18.21 -14.17
N HIS A 96 1.36 17.88 -13.16
CA HIS A 96 -0.05 18.24 -13.01
C HIS A 96 -0.48 18.10 -11.53
N ASP A 97 -1.71 18.49 -11.18
CA ASP A 97 -2.18 18.65 -9.80
C ASP A 97 -2.94 17.45 -9.22
N HIS A 98 -2.87 16.27 -9.86
CA HIS A 98 -3.49 15.08 -9.27
C HIS A 98 -2.70 14.58 -8.07
N ARG A 99 -3.47 14.12 -7.06
CA ARG A 99 -2.96 13.73 -5.75
C ARG A 99 -1.88 12.66 -5.82
N ASP A 100 -2.01 11.71 -6.73
CA ASP A 100 -1.09 10.60 -6.95
C ASP A 100 0.27 11.03 -7.54
N HIS A 101 0.41 12.31 -7.92
CA HIS A 101 1.67 12.90 -8.37
C HIS A 101 2.23 13.94 -7.38
N ILE A 102 1.37 14.71 -6.70
CA ILE A 102 1.81 15.90 -5.95
C ILE A 102 1.99 15.73 -4.43
N SER A 103 1.57 14.60 -3.85
CA SER A 103 1.41 14.49 -2.39
C SER A 103 2.70 14.29 -1.57
N GLY A 104 3.87 14.41 -2.20
CA GLY A 104 5.17 14.14 -1.58
C GLY A 104 5.99 15.37 -1.17
N GLY A 105 5.60 16.59 -1.60
CA GLY A 105 6.14 17.86 -1.07
C GLY A 105 7.25 18.50 -1.88
#